data_AF-A0A969TV64-F1
#
_entry.id   AF-A0A969TV64-F1
#
_cell.length_a   1.000
_cell.length_b   1.000
_cell.length_c   1.000
_cell.angle_alpha   90.00
_cell.angle_beta   90.00
_cell.angle_gamma   90.00
#
_symmetry.space_group_name_H-M   'P 1'
#
loop_
_entity.id
_entity.type
_entity.pdbx_description
1 polymer ?
#
loop_
_entity_poly.entity_id
_entity_poly.type
_entity_poly.pdbx_seq_one_letter_code
_entity_poly.pdbx_strand_id
1 'polypeptide(L)'
;QLATFGDRNSFSKTDPAATFMRMKEDHMENGQLKPGYNVQMGTENQFVLGYSVHQRPTDTRCLIPHLELLRSWSLPFPKQLA
;
A
#
# COMPACT_ATOMS: atom_id res chain seq x y z
N GLN A 1 -15.42 7.50 -17.00
CA GLN A 1 -14.62 6.46 -16.30
C GLN A 1 -13.11 6.71 -16.38
N LEU A 2 -12.54 7.10 -17.54
CA LEU A 2 -11.11 7.41 -17.68
C LEU A 2 -10.59 8.51 -16.71
N ALA A 3 -11.41 9.52 -16.43
CA ALA A 3 -11.05 10.61 -15.50
C ALA A 3 -10.69 10.14 -14.08
N THR A 4 -11.18 8.97 -13.64
CA THR A 4 -10.96 8.43 -12.29
C THR A 4 -9.69 7.57 -12.18
N PHE A 5 -9.17 7.08 -13.31
CA PHE A 5 -8.00 6.19 -13.33
C PHE A 5 -6.71 6.92 -12.93
N GLY A 6 -6.55 8.19 -13.30
CA GLY A 6 -5.28 8.88 -13.11
C GLY A 6 -4.13 8.04 -13.69
N ASP A 7 -3.10 7.79 -12.89
CA ASP A 7 -1.95 6.95 -13.26
C ASP A 7 -2.15 5.44 -12.96
N ARG A 8 -3.34 5.02 -12.51
CA ARG A 8 -3.64 3.63 -12.12
C ARG A 8 -4.31 2.87 -13.26
N ASN A 9 -4.20 1.55 -13.23
CA ASN A 9 -4.80 0.65 -14.25
C ASN A 9 -6.13 0.02 -13.82
N SER A 10 -6.55 0.16 -12.57
CA SER A 10 -7.78 -0.44 -12.03
C SER A 10 -8.27 0.33 -10.80
N PHE A 11 -9.58 0.31 -10.55
CA PHE A 11 -10.19 0.82 -9.31
C PHE A 11 -11.54 0.13 -9.02
N SER A 12 -11.94 0.03 -7.75
CA SER A 12 -13.26 -0.51 -7.38
C SER A 12 -14.40 0.44 -7.76
N LYS A 13 -15.51 -0.11 -8.26
CA LYS A 13 -16.71 0.69 -8.53
C LYS A 13 -17.30 1.33 -7.27
N THR A 14 -17.22 0.63 -6.13
CA THR A 14 -17.76 1.10 -4.84
C THR A 14 -16.77 1.94 -4.06
N ASP A 15 -15.47 1.71 -4.23
CA ASP A 15 -14.38 2.49 -3.64
C ASP A 15 -13.32 2.83 -4.70
N PRO A 16 -13.46 3.99 -5.38
CA PRO A 16 -12.53 4.39 -6.43
C PRO A 16 -11.08 4.57 -5.98
N ALA A 17 -10.81 4.63 -4.67
CA ALA A 17 -9.45 4.71 -4.14
C ALA A 17 -8.79 3.32 -4.04
N ALA A 18 -9.55 2.23 -3.96
CA ALA A 18 -9.02 0.87 -3.90
C ALA A 18 -8.57 0.37 -5.28
N THR A 19 -7.41 -0.30 -5.33
CA THR A 19 -6.82 -0.85 -6.57
C THR A 19 -7.07 -2.36 -6.62
N PHE A 20 -7.45 -2.89 -7.79
CA PHE A 20 -7.58 -4.35 -7.95
C PHE A 20 -6.19 -5.00 -7.96
N MET A 21 -6.00 -5.97 -7.07
CA MET A 21 -4.73 -6.67 -6.89
C MET A 21 -4.95 -8.14 -6.49
N ARG A 22 -3.90 -8.94 -6.65
CA ARG A 22 -3.94 -10.35 -6.24
C ARG A 22 -3.74 -10.41 -4.72
N MET A 23 -4.73 -10.92 -4.02
CA MET A 23 -4.64 -11.10 -2.57
C MET A 23 -3.80 -12.33 -2.24
N LYS A 24 -3.18 -12.35 -1.06
CA LYS A 24 -2.50 -13.53 -0.54
C LYS A 24 -3.48 -14.70 -0.37
N GLU A 25 -4.67 -14.38 0.13
CA GLU A 25 -5.76 -15.32 0.30
C GLU A 25 -6.61 -15.38 -0.98
N ASP A 26 -6.55 -16.52 -1.65
CA ASP A 26 -7.36 -16.83 -2.83
C ASP A 26 -8.31 -17.98 -2.53
N HIS A 27 -9.31 -17.72 -1.67
CA HIS A 27 -10.25 -18.74 -1.19
C HIS A 27 -10.99 -19.50 -2.32
N MET A 28 -11.23 -18.85 -3.45
CA MET A 28 -11.93 -19.45 -4.58
C MET A 28 -10.98 -20.10 -5.59
N GLU A 29 -9.66 -20.04 -5.34
CA GLU A 29 -8.56 -20.58 -6.17
C GLU A 29 -8.67 -20.21 -7.67
N ASN A 30 -9.30 -19.09 -7.96
CA ASN A 30 -9.58 -18.65 -9.33
C ASN A 30 -8.70 -17.47 -9.76
N GLY A 31 -7.78 -17.03 -8.91
CA GLY A 31 -6.88 -15.91 -9.18
C GLY A 31 -7.60 -14.56 -9.31
N GLN A 32 -8.84 -14.46 -8.82
CA GLN A 32 -9.62 -13.23 -8.95
C GLN A 32 -8.94 -12.08 -8.22
N LEU A 33 -8.70 -10.99 -8.95
CA LEU A 33 -8.24 -9.74 -8.34
C LEU A 33 -9.36 -9.18 -7.46
N LYS A 34 -8.99 -8.77 -6.25
CA LYS A 34 -9.90 -8.12 -5.32
C LYS A 34 -9.42 -6.68 -5.10
N PRO A 35 -10.34 -5.73 -4.92
CA PRO A 35 -9.95 -4.37 -4.62
C PRO A 35 -9.35 -4.29 -3.22
N GLY A 36 -8.26 -3.55 -3.08
CA GLY A 36 -7.69 -3.26 -1.78
C GLY A 36 -6.53 -2.27 -1.86
N TYR A 37 -5.80 -2.18 -0.75
CA TYR A 37 -4.69 -1.26 -0.57
C TYR A 37 -3.46 -2.01 -0.09
N ASN A 38 -2.29 -1.63 -0.59
CA ASN A 38 -1.03 -2.09 -0.03
C ASN A 38 -0.68 -1.21 1.18
N VAL A 39 -0.72 -1.80 2.37
CA VAL A 39 -0.32 -1.13 3.62
C VAL A 39 1.13 -1.48 3.92
N GLN A 40 1.97 -0.48 4.08
CA GLN A 40 3.35 -0.62 4.57
C GLN A 40 3.41 -0.18 6.02
N MET A 41 4.07 -0.95 6.88
CA MET A 41 4.24 -0.63 8.29
C MET A 41 5.71 -0.74 8.67
N GLY A 42 6.20 0.23 9.44
CA GLY A 42 7.55 0.24 9.99
C GLY A 42 7.52 0.02 11.50
N THR A 43 8.37 -0.89 11.98
CA THR A 43 8.51 -1.17 13.41
C THR A 43 9.98 -1.18 13.81
N GLU A 44 10.30 -0.68 15.01
CA GLU A 44 11.66 -0.75 15.56
C GLU A 44 11.57 -0.92 17.08
N ASN A 45 12.41 -1.80 17.65
CA ASN A 45 12.43 -2.09 19.09
C ASN A 45 11.04 -2.44 19.68
N GLN A 46 10.25 -3.22 18.93
CA GLN A 46 8.86 -3.60 19.27
C GLN A 46 7.85 -2.44 19.31
N PHE A 47 8.21 -1.26 18.81
CA PHE A 47 7.28 -0.14 18.63
C PHE A 47 6.89 0.02 17.17
N VAL A 48 5.63 0.42 16.93
CA VAL A 48 5.18 0.86 15.62
C VAL A 48 5.69 2.28 15.41
N LEU A 49 6.54 2.46 14.40
CA LEU A 49 7.04 3.78 14.00
C LEU A 49 6.06 4.49 13.09
N GLY A 50 5.34 3.74 12.26
CA GLY A 50 4.36 4.29 11.34
C GLY A 50 3.80 3.33 10.33
N TYR A 51 2.81 3.81 9.57
CA TYR A 51 2.23 3.10 8.45
C TYR A 51 1.95 4.04 7.28
N SER A 52 1.79 3.48 6.09
CA SER A 52 1.35 4.19 4.90
C SER A 52 0.46 3.30 4.04
N VAL A 53 -0.45 3.91 3.29
CA VAL A 53 -1.44 3.23 2.48
C VAL A 53 -1.22 3.59 1.02
N HIS A 54 -1.07 2.58 0.16
CA HIS A 54 -0.70 2.76 -1.24
C HIS A 54 -1.76 2.16 -2.17
N GLN A 55 -2.13 2.94 -3.19
CA GLN A 55 -3.05 2.53 -4.25
C GLN A 55 -2.32 1.76 -5.36
N ARG A 56 -1.42 0.85 -4.99
CA ARG A 56 -0.62 0.04 -5.92
C ARG A 56 -0.92 -1.43 -5.71
N PRO A 57 -0.85 -2.29 -6.75
CA PRO A 57 -1.12 -3.71 -6.60
C PRO A 57 0.06 -4.50 -6.02
N THR A 58 1.29 -3.99 -6.10
CA THR A 58 2.50 -4.60 -5.54
C THR A 58 3.22 -3.64 -4.60
N ASP A 59 3.97 -4.20 -3.65
CA ASP A 59 4.69 -3.48 -2.60
C ASP A 59 6.04 -2.88 -3.04
N THR A 60 6.65 -3.37 -4.12
CA THR A 60 8.02 -3.01 -4.53
C THR A 60 8.27 -1.51 -4.68
N ARG A 61 7.26 -0.76 -5.13
CA ARG A 61 7.35 0.71 -5.34
C ARG A 61 6.90 1.52 -4.12
N CYS A 62 6.46 0.87 -3.05
CA CYS A 62 5.85 1.53 -1.89
C CYS A 62 6.88 1.94 -0.83
N LEU A 63 8.08 1.34 -0.81
CA LEU A 63 9.10 1.62 0.20
C LEU A 63 9.59 3.08 0.17
N ILE A 64 10.03 3.59 -0.99
CA ILE A 64 10.52 4.97 -1.12
C ILE A 64 9.46 5.98 -0.62
N PRO A 65 8.21 5.97 -1.13
CA PRO A 65 7.19 6.90 -0.63
C PRO A 65 6.79 6.65 0.83
N HIS A 66 6.91 5.42 1.34
CA HIS A 66 6.70 5.15 2.77
C HIS A 66 7.75 5.86 3.63
N LEU A 67 9.04 5.76 3.27
CA LEU A 67 10.13 6.40 4.01
C LEU A 67 10.07 7.93 3.91
N GLU A 68 9.71 8.50 2.76
CA GLU A 68 9.50 9.95 2.64
C GLU A 68 8.34 10.44 3.53
N LEU A 69 7.27 9.66 3.63
CA LEU A 69 6.19 9.96 4.57
C LEU A 69 6.68 9.93 6.02
N LEU A 70 7.41 8.88 6.43
CA LEU A 70 7.98 8.80 7.78
C LEU A 70 8.94 9.97 8.07
N ARG A 71 9.73 10.39 7.07
CA ARG A 71 10.65 11.52 7.18
C ARG A 71 9.92 12.86 7.35
N SER A 72 8.72 12.98 6.77
CA SER A 72 7.87 14.15 6.99
C SER A 72 7.34 14.24 8.41
N TRP A 73 7.32 13.13 9.14
CA TRP A 73 6.94 13.12 10.54
C TRP A 73 8.11 13.64 11.36
N SER A 74 7.84 14.54 12.30
CA SER A 74 8.84 15.08 13.22
C SER A 74 9.24 14.07 14.32
N LEU A 75 9.24 12.77 13.99
CA LEU A 75 9.59 11.66 14.85
C LEU A 75 10.99 11.14 14.50
N PRO A 76 11.67 10.44 15.42
CA PRO A 76 12.94 9.79 15.12
C PRO A 76 12.80 8.82 13.93
N PHE A 77 13.70 8.96 12.96
CA PHE A 77 13.77 8.06 11.82
C PHE A 77 14.35 6.69 12.24
N PRO A 78 13.88 5.57 11.67
CA PRO A 78 14.40 4.24 12.00
C PRO A 78 15.91 4.14 11.78
N LYS A 79 16.61 3.46 12.69
CA LYS A 79 18.07 3.25 12.56
C LYS A 79 18.41 2.07 11.65
N GLN A 80 17.46 1.15 11.45
CA GLN A 80 17.62 -0.05 10.65
C GLN A 80 16.47 -0.19 9.65
N LEU A 81 16.82 -0.63 8.44
CA LEU A 81 15.90 -1.04 7.38
C LEU A 81 16.07 -2.55 7.24
N ALA A 82 15.06 -3.33 7.64
CA ALA A 82 15.04 -4.78 7.56
C ALA A 82 13.73 -5.23 6.92
#